data_AF-A0A7S4GKV6-F1
#
_entry.id   AF-A0A7S4GKV6-F1
#
_cell.length_a   1.000
_cell.length_b   1.000
_cell.length_c   1.000
_cell.angle_alpha   90.00
_cell.angle_beta   90.00
_cell.angle_gamma   90.00
#
_symmetry.space_group_name_H-M   'P 1'
#
loop_
_entity.id
_entity.type
_entity.pdbx_description
1 polymer ?
#
loop_
_entity_poly.entity_id
_entity_poly.type
_entity_poly.pdbx_seq_one_letter_code
_entity_poly.pdbx_strand_id
1 'polypeptide(L)'
;MENLNFTKSDVGLKQPKIQVAIDAFLKPRVRENEEEAKAMKKKNDEEKAAREAASVARERKLKEGAEILGFPWPPSCRRGTFSRKSKEERERDALYVKLVKCVDEDLDLHALNAESAPSQSSLSSKTCSQASQRSKSCSESLSQGSQSSLVCEAPGGPPPKKQKVHLPAHVKDLFFDIKEANAIVGNDDKRQCTLVVGMTASGKLAGRSQIIWAGETTGCHPKGDEYKAFDKLLFHSHSASHWTTEDTLLEYVQDLFDNHVVPTIKQQGGDVEHQKWVLLYDCYSVHRSHDVLCELKTRFPTLIVLFVPASCMGELQPLDLAFFSIFKSGLARLCAMWMTDIAKTQLLRGVQPDAITYDLRLSTLRLPFVTWVHTMLTKISAEKTVALTKGWDMSGISIVWSNDEADKDECDELYDEARQWEREGKLFQVAGGRSKDAAVGGLLEQQVLQPPRNRKRKRDDADTEEDVEYSADEEEEEENDPAWADMMAEMAEEDDDVVANDSDDENQLPDDLASCFKPCTTRSGRTTRPPVRS
;
A
#
# COMPACT_ATOMS: atom_id res chain seq x y z
N MET A 1 20.41 42.65 29.14
CA MET A 1 19.42 43.38 29.96
C MET A 1 18.84 42.38 30.94
N GLU A 2 18.74 42.74 32.21
CA GLU A 2 18.36 41.82 33.30
C GLU A 2 16.85 41.91 33.60
N ASN A 3 16.37 40.96 34.41
CA ASN A 3 15.17 41.07 35.25
C ASN A 3 13.80 41.31 34.57
N LEU A 4 13.13 40.22 34.17
CA LEU A 4 11.67 40.11 34.24
C LEU A 4 11.24 38.73 34.79
N ASN A 5 11.32 38.58 36.12
CA ASN A 5 10.73 37.45 36.82
C ASN A 5 9.22 37.65 36.97
N PHE A 6 8.41 36.95 36.18
CA PHE A 6 6.95 36.89 36.40
C PHE A 6 6.60 35.75 37.36
N THR A 7 6.17 36.11 38.58
CA THR A 7 5.65 35.15 39.56
C THR A 7 4.25 34.67 39.19
N LYS A 8 3.95 33.41 39.51
CA LYS A 8 2.80 32.64 38.98
C LYS A 8 1.45 32.96 39.66
N SER A 9 1.26 34.20 40.13
CA SER A 9 0.17 34.61 41.04
C SER A 9 -1.02 35.33 40.37
N ASP A 10 -0.80 36.02 39.25
CA ASP A 10 -1.68 37.15 38.87
C ASP A 10 -2.80 36.80 37.87
N VAL A 11 -2.94 35.53 37.46
CA VAL A 11 -4.00 35.08 36.54
C VAL A 11 -5.32 34.84 37.29
N GLY A 12 -5.78 35.86 38.02
CA GLY A 12 -7.09 35.91 38.70
C GLY A 12 -8.27 36.27 37.78
N LEU A 13 -8.06 36.27 36.46
CA LEU A 13 -8.99 36.81 35.45
C LEU A 13 -10.16 35.87 35.13
N LYS A 14 -11.08 35.70 36.09
CA LYS A 14 -12.45 35.27 35.78
C LYS A 14 -13.15 36.36 34.97
N GLN A 15 -13.10 36.26 33.65
CA GLN A 15 -13.77 37.13 32.68
C GLN A 15 -15.06 36.45 32.15
N PRO A 16 -16.19 36.41 32.91
CA PRO A 16 -17.42 35.77 32.45
C PRO A 16 -17.98 36.42 31.18
N LYS A 17 -17.63 37.67 30.89
CA LYS A 17 -17.99 38.37 29.64
C LYS A 17 -17.41 37.71 28.39
N ILE A 18 -16.20 37.14 28.47
CA ILE A 18 -15.57 36.44 27.35
C ILE A 18 -16.28 35.11 27.11
N GLN A 19 -16.56 34.34 28.17
CA GLN A 19 -17.33 33.10 28.03
C GLN A 19 -18.73 33.36 27.47
N VAL A 20 -19.43 34.42 27.91
CA VAL A 20 -20.75 34.79 27.35
C VAL A 20 -20.67 35.16 25.87
N ALA A 21 -19.58 35.79 25.41
CA ALA A 21 -19.38 36.09 23.98
C ALA A 21 -19.10 34.82 23.16
N ILE A 22 -18.26 33.90 23.66
CA ILE A 22 -17.99 32.59 23.06
C ILE A 22 -19.27 31.76 22.98
N ASP A 23 -20.00 31.66 24.09
CA ASP A 23 -21.29 30.97 24.18
C ASP A 23 -22.33 31.54 23.19
N ALA A 24 -22.36 32.86 22.99
CA ALA A 24 -23.28 33.51 22.07
C ALA A 24 -22.91 33.28 20.59
N PHE A 25 -21.62 33.09 20.28
CA PHE A 25 -21.12 32.86 18.92
C PHE A 25 -21.18 31.38 18.50
N LEU A 26 -20.85 30.46 19.41
CA LEU A 26 -20.78 29.03 19.10
C LEU A 26 -22.14 28.32 19.15
N LYS A 27 -23.03 28.67 20.08
CA LYS A 27 -24.31 27.95 20.25
C LYS A 27 -25.27 28.01 19.06
N PRO A 28 -25.28 29.06 18.21
CA PRO A 28 -25.99 29.04 16.93
C PRO A 28 -25.40 28.00 15.97
N ARG A 29 -24.09 28.04 15.71
CA ARG A 29 -23.39 27.10 14.79
C ARG A 29 -23.53 25.64 15.22
N VAL A 30 -23.34 25.34 16.50
CA VAL A 30 -23.51 23.96 17.01
C VAL A 30 -24.91 23.41 16.73
N ARG A 31 -25.96 24.25 16.71
CA ARG A 31 -27.31 23.83 16.32
C ARG A 31 -27.48 23.65 14.82
N GLU A 32 -26.85 24.50 14.02
CA GLU A 32 -26.85 24.45 12.56
C GLU A 32 -26.23 23.13 12.08
N ASN A 33 -24.99 22.82 12.50
CA ASN A 33 -24.33 21.53 12.22
C ASN A 33 -25.13 20.33 12.79
N GLU A 34 -25.77 20.48 13.96
CA GLU A 34 -26.67 19.45 14.52
C GLU A 34 -27.92 19.20 13.67
N GLU A 35 -28.46 20.20 12.97
CA GLU A 35 -29.63 20.07 12.10
C GLU A 35 -29.24 19.52 10.73
N GLU A 36 -28.09 19.92 10.18
CA GLU A 36 -27.52 19.35 8.95
C GLU A 36 -27.19 17.86 9.11
N ALA A 37 -26.56 17.45 10.22
CA ALA A 37 -26.29 16.04 10.51
C ALA A 37 -27.57 15.19 10.60
N LYS A 38 -28.66 15.75 11.16
CA LYS A 38 -29.98 15.09 11.19
C LYS A 38 -30.61 15.00 9.79
N ALA A 39 -30.44 16.02 8.96
CA ALA A 39 -30.92 16.01 7.57
C ALA A 39 -30.16 15.00 6.70
N MET A 40 -28.82 14.94 6.81
CA MET A 40 -28.00 13.97 6.10
C MET A 40 -28.34 12.53 6.51
N LYS A 41 -28.46 12.26 7.81
CA LYS A 41 -28.91 10.93 8.29
C LYS A 41 -30.27 10.55 7.72
N LYS A 42 -31.26 11.47 7.77
CA LYS A 42 -32.59 11.24 7.22
C LYS A 42 -32.56 10.87 5.73
N LYS A 43 -31.72 11.56 4.93
CA LYS A 43 -31.53 11.25 3.50
C LYS A 43 -30.99 9.81 3.30
N ASN A 44 -30.00 9.41 4.10
CA ASN A 44 -29.41 8.07 4.00
C ASN A 44 -30.39 6.97 4.44
N ASP A 45 -31.19 7.21 5.48
CA ASP A 45 -32.27 6.31 5.92
C ASP A 45 -33.37 6.19 4.82
N GLU A 46 -33.73 7.29 4.15
CA GLU A 46 -34.69 7.31 3.03
C GLU A 46 -34.15 6.58 1.78
N GLU A 47 -32.87 6.74 1.43
CA GLU A 47 -32.28 6.03 0.29
C GLU A 47 -32.14 4.53 0.58
N LYS A 48 -31.76 4.14 1.80
CA LYS A 48 -31.75 2.74 2.22
C LYS A 48 -33.13 2.10 2.11
N ALA A 49 -34.18 2.78 2.57
CA ALA A 49 -35.56 2.31 2.43
C ALA A 49 -35.98 2.15 0.96
N ALA A 50 -35.54 3.05 0.07
CA ALA A 50 -35.77 2.93 -1.37
C ALA A 50 -35.04 1.71 -2.00
N ARG A 51 -33.78 1.47 -1.62
CA ARG A 51 -33.00 0.29 -2.05
C ARG A 51 -33.64 -1.03 -1.57
N GLU A 52 -34.12 -1.08 -0.32
CA GLU A 52 -34.84 -2.23 0.22
C GLU A 52 -36.19 -2.46 -0.49
N ALA A 53 -36.97 -1.40 -0.75
CA ALA A 53 -38.23 -1.51 -1.48
C ALA A 53 -38.04 -1.99 -2.94
N ALA A 54 -37.00 -1.52 -3.63
CA ALA A 54 -36.65 -1.97 -4.98
C ALA A 54 -36.26 -3.46 -4.99
N SER A 55 -35.52 -3.93 -3.98
CA SER A 55 -35.17 -5.35 -3.82
C SER A 55 -36.40 -6.24 -3.66
N VAL A 56 -37.36 -5.84 -2.80
CA VAL A 56 -38.63 -6.56 -2.60
C VAL A 56 -39.49 -6.57 -3.87
N ALA A 57 -39.54 -5.46 -4.61
CA ALA A 57 -40.26 -5.37 -5.88
C ALA A 57 -39.64 -6.31 -6.95
N ARG A 58 -38.31 -6.41 -7.01
CA ARG A 58 -37.59 -7.33 -7.90
C ARG A 58 -37.83 -8.80 -7.53
N GLU A 59 -37.76 -9.16 -6.24
CA GLU A 59 -38.08 -10.52 -5.79
C GLU A 59 -39.54 -10.90 -6.13
N ARG A 60 -40.47 -9.94 -6.06
CA ARG A 60 -41.86 -10.14 -6.46
C ARG A 60 -42.01 -10.39 -7.97
N LYS A 61 -41.42 -9.55 -8.84
CA LYS A 61 -41.42 -9.77 -10.31
C LYS A 61 -40.87 -11.17 -10.66
N LEU A 62 -39.79 -11.60 -10.00
CA LEU A 62 -39.19 -12.93 -10.21
C LEU A 62 -40.14 -14.07 -9.81
N LYS A 63 -40.89 -13.94 -8.70
CA LYS A 63 -41.90 -14.93 -8.29
C LYS A 63 -43.05 -15.02 -9.28
N GLU A 64 -43.61 -13.87 -9.67
CA GLU A 64 -44.71 -13.81 -10.65
C GLU A 64 -44.29 -14.40 -12.00
N GLY A 65 -43.05 -14.14 -12.46
CA GLY A 65 -42.49 -14.75 -13.67
C GLY A 65 -42.20 -16.25 -13.55
N ALA A 66 -41.80 -16.75 -12.38
CA ALA A 66 -41.61 -18.18 -12.14
C ALA A 66 -42.96 -18.93 -12.14
N GLU A 67 -44.02 -18.34 -11.58
CA GLU A 67 -45.37 -18.89 -11.61
C GLU A 67 -45.94 -18.95 -13.04
N ILE A 68 -45.75 -17.89 -13.85
CA ILE A 68 -46.15 -17.86 -15.27
C ILE A 68 -45.50 -18.99 -16.08
N LEU A 69 -44.24 -19.33 -15.77
CA LEU A 69 -43.49 -20.41 -16.41
C LEU A 69 -43.70 -21.78 -15.76
N GLY A 70 -44.57 -21.89 -14.74
CA GLY A 70 -44.91 -23.14 -14.07
C GLY A 70 -43.80 -23.75 -13.19
N PHE A 71 -42.78 -22.96 -12.83
CA PHE A 71 -41.66 -23.43 -12.01
C PHE A 71 -41.94 -23.29 -10.51
N PRO A 72 -41.68 -24.33 -9.69
CA PRO A 72 -41.77 -24.19 -8.24
C PRO A 72 -40.66 -23.25 -7.75
N TRP A 73 -41.06 -22.12 -7.16
CA TRP A 73 -40.12 -21.17 -6.55
C TRP A 73 -39.27 -21.89 -5.49
N PRO A 74 -37.93 -21.74 -5.50
CA PRO A 74 -37.06 -22.47 -4.58
C PRO A 74 -37.38 -22.09 -3.12
N PRO A 75 -37.51 -23.06 -2.20
CA PRO A 75 -37.65 -22.76 -0.78
C PRO A 75 -36.40 -22.02 -0.29
N SER A 76 -36.59 -21.06 0.61
CA SER A 76 -35.53 -20.12 1.04
C SER A 76 -34.28 -20.87 1.51
N CYS A 77 -33.22 -20.77 0.71
CA CYS A 77 -32.07 -21.67 0.80
C CYS A 77 -31.23 -21.38 2.05
N ARG A 78 -31.42 -22.18 3.11
CA ARG A 78 -30.46 -22.20 4.22
C ARG A 78 -29.10 -22.67 3.69
N ARG A 79 -28.04 -21.94 4.02
CA ARG A 79 -26.66 -22.27 3.61
C ARG A 79 -26.27 -23.61 4.26
N GLY A 80 -25.97 -24.63 3.45
CA GLY A 80 -25.54 -25.95 3.94
C GLY A 80 -25.29 -26.94 2.80
N THR A 81 -24.08 -27.50 2.78
CA THR A 81 -23.57 -28.63 1.97
C THR A 81 -23.79 -28.58 0.43
N PHE A 82 -22.69 -28.48 -0.31
CA PHE A 82 -22.67 -28.71 -1.76
C PHE A 82 -22.72 -30.21 -2.09
N SER A 83 -23.80 -30.65 -2.73
CA SER A 83 -23.83 -31.89 -3.51
C SER A 83 -23.63 -31.60 -5.00
N ARG A 84 -23.32 -32.62 -5.80
CA ARG A 84 -23.26 -32.48 -7.26
C ARG A 84 -24.66 -32.18 -7.81
N LYS A 85 -24.93 -30.91 -8.14
CA LYS A 85 -26.15 -30.49 -8.85
C LYS A 85 -26.41 -31.38 -10.07
N SER A 86 -27.61 -31.97 -10.09
CA SER A 86 -28.13 -32.80 -11.17
C SER A 86 -28.25 -32.03 -12.50
N LYS A 87 -28.51 -32.74 -13.60
CA LYS A 87 -28.73 -32.09 -14.91
C LYS A 87 -29.95 -31.16 -14.86
N GLU A 88 -31.04 -31.63 -14.27
CA GLU A 88 -32.31 -30.90 -14.12
C GLU A 88 -32.13 -29.62 -13.28
N GLU A 89 -31.32 -29.66 -12.21
CA GLU A 89 -30.99 -28.46 -11.44
C GLU A 89 -30.15 -27.45 -12.22
N ARG A 90 -29.22 -27.90 -13.08
CA ARG A 90 -28.43 -26.99 -13.93
C ARG A 90 -29.31 -26.34 -15.01
N GLU A 91 -30.23 -27.10 -15.59
CA GLU A 91 -31.19 -26.60 -16.58
C GLU A 91 -32.17 -25.60 -15.94
N ARG A 92 -32.66 -25.90 -14.72
CA ARG A 92 -33.45 -24.95 -13.91
C ARG A 92 -32.66 -23.69 -13.55
N ASP A 93 -31.42 -23.82 -13.09
CA ASP A 93 -30.59 -22.67 -12.71
C ASP A 93 -30.26 -21.80 -13.94
N ALA A 94 -30.02 -22.39 -15.11
CA ALA A 94 -29.82 -21.65 -16.37
C ALA A 94 -31.10 -20.92 -16.84
N LEU A 95 -32.29 -21.52 -16.63
CA LEU A 95 -33.58 -20.86 -16.87
C LEU A 95 -33.85 -19.74 -15.86
N TYR A 96 -33.45 -19.91 -14.59
CA TYR A 96 -33.53 -18.84 -13.59
C TYR A 96 -32.62 -17.65 -13.95
N VAL A 97 -31.42 -17.89 -14.48
CA VAL A 97 -30.54 -16.82 -15.02
C VAL A 97 -31.18 -16.09 -16.20
N LYS A 98 -31.90 -16.80 -17.10
CA LYS A 98 -32.69 -16.13 -18.16
C LYS A 98 -33.81 -15.28 -17.55
N LEU A 99 -34.57 -15.82 -16.60
CA LEU A 99 -35.68 -15.13 -15.93
C LEU A 99 -35.21 -13.85 -15.23
N VAL A 100 -34.07 -13.89 -14.53
CA VAL A 100 -33.47 -12.72 -13.88
C VAL A 100 -33.13 -11.64 -14.91
N LYS A 101 -32.49 -11.99 -16.03
CA LYS A 101 -32.23 -11.03 -17.11
C LYS A 101 -33.51 -10.41 -17.67
N CYS A 102 -34.54 -11.21 -17.94
CA CYS A 102 -35.81 -10.67 -18.48
C CYS A 102 -36.51 -9.73 -17.48
N VAL A 103 -36.37 -9.94 -16.17
CA VAL A 103 -36.91 -9.03 -15.14
C VAL A 103 -36.05 -7.77 -14.97
N ASP A 104 -34.74 -7.86 -15.16
CA ASP A 104 -33.82 -6.72 -15.10
C ASP A 104 -33.89 -5.84 -16.37
N GLU A 105 -34.20 -6.45 -17.52
CA GLU A 105 -34.36 -5.81 -18.85
C GLU A 105 -35.84 -5.45 -19.17
N ASP A 106 -36.76 -5.69 -18.21
CA ASP A 106 -38.22 -5.47 -18.27
C ASP A 106 -38.92 -6.02 -19.54
N LEU A 107 -38.52 -7.23 -19.95
CA LEU A 107 -39.01 -7.93 -21.14
C LEU A 107 -40.31 -8.70 -20.89
N ASP A 108 -41.16 -8.83 -21.93
CA ASP A 108 -42.44 -9.55 -21.86
C ASP A 108 -42.25 -11.06 -21.63
N LEU A 109 -42.54 -11.48 -20.39
CA LEU A 109 -42.44 -12.86 -19.91
C LEU A 109 -43.37 -13.83 -20.68
N HIS A 110 -44.46 -13.36 -21.28
CA HIS A 110 -45.39 -14.24 -22.00
C HIS A 110 -44.82 -14.77 -23.33
N ALA A 111 -43.83 -14.09 -23.91
CA ALA A 111 -43.17 -14.54 -25.15
C ALA A 111 -42.36 -15.85 -24.96
N LEU A 112 -41.81 -16.08 -23.76
CA LEU A 112 -40.87 -17.18 -23.47
C LEU A 112 -41.51 -18.58 -23.50
N ASN A 113 -42.82 -18.69 -23.26
CA ASN A 113 -43.51 -19.98 -23.12
C ASN A 113 -43.77 -20.69 -24.47
N ALA A 114 -43.41 -20.06 -25.59
CA ALA A 114 -43.66 -20.60 -26.94
C ALA A 114 -42.57 -21.58 -27.45
N GLU A 115 -41.36 -21.58 -26.88
CA GLU A 115 -40.19 -22.25 -27.47
C GLU A 115 -39.83 -23.63 -26.85
N SER A 116 -40.38 -24.01 -25.69
CA SER A 116 -39.86 -25.11 -24.89
C SER A 116 -40.80 -26.33 -24.75
N ALA A 117 -40.75 -27.26 -25.70
CA ALA A 117 -41.44 -28.56 -25.61
C ALA A 117 -40.53 -29.73 -26.11
N PRO A 118 -39.88 -30.50 -25.22
CA PRO A 118 -38.95 -31.57 -25.59
C PRO A 118 -39.57 -32.98 -25.58
N SER A 119 -39.02 -33.87 -26.41
CA SER A 119 -39.34 -35.31 -26.43
C SER A 119 -38.45 -36.12 -25.46
N GLN A 120 -38.97 -37.23 -24.92
CA GLN A 120 -38.28 -38.06 -23.92
C GLN A 120 -37.65 -39.34 -24.50
N SER A 121 -36.48 -39.71 -23.96
CA SER A 121 -35.94 -41.09 -23.99
C SER A 121 -35.12 -41.36 -22.72
N SER A 122 -34.88 -42.64 -22.38
CA SER A 122 -34.68 -43.11 -21.00
C SER A 122 -33.30 -43.72 -20.68
N LEU A 123 -33.15 -44.25 -19.45
CA LEU A 123 -32.10 -45.15 -18.90
C LEU A 123 -30.88 -44.50 -18.18
N SER A 124 -30.16 -45.16 -17.24
CA SER A 124 -30.61 -45.95 -16.06
C SER A 124 -29.46 -46.36 -15.10
N SER A 125 -29.61 -46.06 -13.79
CA SER A 125 -29.23 -46.90 -12.62
C SER A 125 -27.76 -47.07 -12.12
N LYS A 126 -27.66 -47.41 -10.81
CA LYS A 126 -26.64 -48.21 -10.08
C LYS A 126 -25.37 -47.57 -9.46
N THR A 127 -25.58 -46.96 -8.28
CA THR A 127 -25.03 -47.32 -6.93
C THR A 127 -23.81 -48.26 -6.76
N CYS A 128 -22.87 -47.86 -5.88
CA CYS A 128 -22.01 -48.67 -4.99
C CYS A 128 -21.37 -47.68 -3.95
N SER A 129 -21.66 -47.60 -2.64
CA SER A 129 -21.61 -48.51 -1.46
C SER A 129 -20.21 -48.82 -0.87
N GLN A 130 -19.88 -48.18 0.27
CA GLN A 130 -19.19 -48.71 1.48
C GLN A 130 -17.74 -49.28 1.36
N ALA A 131 -16.82 -49.22 2.35
CA ALA A 131 -16.71 -48.61 3.70
C ALA A 131 -15.18 -48.35 4.00
N SER A 132 -14.55 -48.26 5.19
CA SER A 132 -14.87 -48.57 6.60
C SER A 132 -13.93 -47.83 7.60
N GLN A 133 -13.67 -48.37 8.80
CA GLN A 133 -12.91 -47.75 9.93
C GLN A 133 -11.75 -48.63 10.46
N ARG A 134 -10.76 -48.01 11.16
CA ARG A 134 -9.95 -48.44 12.36
C ARG A 134 -8.49 -47.92 12.26
N SER A 135 -7.68 -47.72 13.32
CA SER A 135 -7.81 -47.78 14.81
C SER A 135 -6.60 -47.03 15.46
N LYS A 136 -6.70 -46.40 16.65
CA LYS A 136 -6.15 -46.84 17.98
C LYS A 136 -4.83 -47.66 17.93
N SER A 137 -3.82 -47.48 18.81
CA SER A 137 -3.70 -46.78 20.12
C SER A 137 -2.26 -46.77 20.70
N CYS A 138 -2.03 -46.10 21.86
CA CYS A 138 -0.90 -46.28 22.82
C CYS A 138 0.47 -45.67 22.43
N SER A 139 1.40 -45.32 23.35
CA SER A 139 1.42 -45.22 24.83
C SER A 139 2.72 -44.53 25.33
N GLU A 140 2.75 -44.04 26.59
CA GLU A 140 3.86 -44.03 27.59
C GLU A 140 5.34 -43.76 27.19
N SER A 141 6.21 -43.08 27.97
CA SER A 141 6.11 -42.34 29.24
C SER A 141 7.45 -41.64 29.58
N LEU A 142 7.48 -40.83 30.66
CA LEU A 142 8.63 -40.53 31.54
C LEU A 142 9.97 -39.98 30.96
N SER A 143 10.32 -38.76 31.37
CA SER A 143 11.57 -38.53 32.13
C SER A 143 11.47 -37.26 33.00
N GLN A 144 12.32 -37.14 34.02
CA GLN A 144 12.40 -35.98 34.92
C GLN A 144 13.70 -35.21 34.68
N GLY A 145 13.65 -33.88 34.69
CA GLY A 145 14.83 -33.01 34.62
C GLY A 145 14.72 -31.84 35.58
N SER A 146 15.56 -31.80 36.61
CA SER A 146 15.61 -30.73 37.60
C SER A 146 16.77 -29.77 37.32
N GLN A 147 16.50 -28.47 37.27
CA GLN A 147 17.53 -27.44 37.40
C GLN A 147 17.08 -26.32 38.34
N SER A 148 18.06 -25.72 39.01
CA SER A 148 17.88 -24.69 40.04
C SER A 148 18.19 -23.30 39.49
N SER A 149 17.25 -22.36 39.61
CA SER A 149 17.50 -20.93 39.38
C SER A 149 17.98 -20.26 40.67
N LEU A 150 19.04 -19.46 40.56
CA LEU A 150 19.48 -18.56 41.62
C LEU A 150 18.60 -17.30 41.63
N VAL A 151 18.18 -16.87 42.82
CA VAL A 151 17.48 -15.60 43.04
C VAL A 151 18.50 -14.53 43.41
N CYS A 152 18.53 -13.44 42.65
CA CYS A 152 19.27 -12.22 42.99
C CYS A 152 18.27 -11.11 43.30
N GLU A 153 18.18 -10.70 44.57
CA GLU A 153 17.36 -9.56 44.97
C GLU A 153 18.09 -8.24 44.66
N ALA A 154 17.35 -7.26 44.13
CA ALA A 154 17.81 -5.88 43.95
C ALA A 154 16.91 -4.93 44.76
N PRO A 155 17.46 -3.91 45.44
CA PRO A 155 16.70 -3.07 46.37
C PRO A 155 15.79 -2.08 45.63
N GLY A 156 14.49 -2.14 45.92
CA GLY A 156 13.49 -1.26 45.31
C GLY A 156 13.50 0.17 45.86
N GLY A 157 13.61 1.16 44.98
CA GLY A 157 13.22 2.54 45.23
C GLY A 157 11.94 2.90 44.43
N PRO A 158 11.00 3.69 44.98
CA PRO A 158 9.78 4.05 44.26
C PRO A 158 10.08 5.07 43.14
N PRO A 159 9.56 4.86 41.91
CA PRO A 159 9.78 5.79 40.80
C PRO A 159 9.08 7.15 41.03
N PRO A 160 9.60 8.25 40.45
CA PRO A 160 8.95 9.56 40.52
C PRO A 160 7.59 9.54 39.79
N LYS A 161 6.64 10.34 40.28
CA LYS A 161 5.27 10.35 39.74
C LYS A 161 5.22 11.13 38.42
N LYS A 162 4.95 10.44 37.28
CA LYS A 162 4.71 11.07 35.96
C LYS A 162 3.69 12.23 36.12
N GLN A 163 4.12 13.48 35.91
CA GLN A 163 3.28 14.67 36.09
C GLN A 163 2.61 15.06 34.76
N LYS A 164 1.40 14.55 34.50
CA LYS A 164 0.67 14.84 33.25
C LYS A 164 0.45 16.34 33.05
N VAL A 165 1.10 16.90 32.02
CA VAL A 165 0.82 18.25 31.52
C VAL A 165 -0.51 18.21 30.76
N HIS A 166 -1.57 18.79 31.32
CA HIS A 166 -2.80 19.01 30.58
C HIS A 166 -2.67 20.25 29.70
N LEU A 167 -2.47 20.02 28.40
CA LEU A 167 -2.86 20.98 27.36
C LEU A 167 -4.37 21.27 27.52
N PRO A 168 -4.79 22.54 27.60
CA PRO A 168 -6.20 22.88 27.80
C PRO A 168 -7.02 22.60 26.53
N ALA A 169 -8.28 22.16 26.71
CA ALA A 169 -9.12 21.61 25.64
C ALA A 169 -9.20 22.48 24.37
N HIS A 170 -9.29 23.80 24.53
CA HIS A 170 -9.36 24.77 23.43
C HIS A 170 -8.18 24.75 22.44
N VAL A 171 -7.06 24.10 22.79
CA VAL A 171 -5.94 23.89 21.87
C VAL A 171 -6.20 22.71 20.94
N LYS A 172 -7.00 21.71 21.35
CA LYS A 172 -7.41 20.58 20.47
C LYS A 172 -8.50 20.99 19.51
N ASP A 173 -9.46 21.79 19.97
CA ASP A 173 -10.60 22.26 19.16
C ASP A 173 -10.10 23.02 17.91
N LEU A 174 -9.02 23.79 18.05
CA LEU A 174 -8.37 24.55 16.97
C LEU A 174 -7.79 23.68 15.83
N PHE A 175 -7.55 22.38 16.05
CA PHE A 175 -7.07 21.47 15.00
C PHE A 175 -8.21 20.84 14.19
N PHE A 176 -9.44 20.78 14.72
CA PHE A 176 -10.58 20.23 13.99
C PHE A 176 -11.21 21.26 13.03
N ASP A 177 -11.27 22.54 13.43
CA ASP A 177 -11.80 23.63 12.57
C ASP A 177 -11.07 23.74 11.21
N ILE A 178 -9.82 23.29 11.10
CA ILE A 178 -9.02 23.37 9.86
C ILE A 178 -9.60 22.52 8.72
N LYS A 179 -10.43 21.50 9.00
CA LYS A 179 -11.13 20.73 7.94
C LYS A 179 -12.33 21.46 7.32
N GLU A 180 -12.95 22.41 8.03
CA GLU A 180 -14.07 23.22 7.52
C GLU A 180 -13.63 24.65 7.12
N ALA A 181 -12.56 25.16 7.73
CA ALA A 181 -12.04 26.50 7.49
C ALA A 181 -11.19 26.57 6.21
N ASN A 182 -11.85 27.02 5.14
CA ASN A 182 -11.37 27.30 3.78
C ASN A 182 -11.39 26.10 2.83
N ALA A 183 -12.04 26.29 1.67
CA ALA A 183 -11.80 25.48 0.49
C ALA A 183 -10.34 25.67 0.05
N ILE A 184 -9.50 24.68 0.30
CA ILE A 184 -8.08 24.70 -0.04
C ILE A 184 -7.96 24.80 -1.57
N VAL A 185 -7.49 25.95 -2.05
CA VAL A 185 -7.42 26.24 -3.49
C VAL A 185 -6.43 25.28 -4.16
N GLY A 186 -6.97 24.32 -4.91
CA GLY A 186 -6.22 23.21 -5.51
C GLY A 186 -6.46 21.84 -4.86
N ASN A 187 -7.46 21.67 -3.99
CA ASN A 187 -7.82 20.34 -3.46
C ASN A 187 -8.27 19.35 -4.55
N ASP A 188 -8.87 19.86 -5.64
CA ASP A 188 -9.28 19.06 -6.81
C ASP A 188 -8.10 18.72 -7.76
N ASP A 189 -6.92 19.32 -7.53
CA ASP A 189 -5.73 19.18 -8.38
C ASP A 189 -4.93 17.94 -7.94
N LYS A 190 -5.28 16.78 -8.53
CA LYS A 190 -4.70 15.46 -8.23
C LYS A 190 -3.20 15.37 -8.59
N ARG A 191 -2.36 15.98 -7.77
CA ARG A 191 -0.90 16.04 -7.94
C ARG A 191 -0.23 14.82 -7.35
N GLN A 192 0.36 14.02 -8.22
CA GLN A 192 0.92 12.71 -7.90
C GLN A 192 2.36 12.57 -8.42
N CYS A 193 3.09 11.67 -7.78
CA CYS A 193 4.40 11.16 -8.20
C CYS A 193 4.52 9.73 -7.67
N THR A 194 5.14 8.83 -8.42
CA THR A 194 5.35 7.45 -7.96
C THR A 194 6.63 7.37 -7.13
N LEU A 195 6.57 6.72 -5.97
CA LEU A 195 7.74 6.35 -5.17
C LEU A 195 7.93 4.83 -5.27
N VAL A 196 9.04 4.39 -5.87
CA VAL A 196 9.43 2.98 -5.89
C VAL A 196 10.39 2.72 -4.74
N VAL A 197 10.03 1.81 -3.85
CA VAL A 197 10.80 1.39 -2.67
C VAL A 197 11.02 -0.12 -2.77
N GLY A 198 12.17 -0.60 -2.30
CA GLY A 198 12.46 -2.01 -2.15
C GLY A 198 12.83 -2.32 -0.72
N MET A 199 12.59 -3.56 -0.27
CA MET A 199 13.12 -4.05 1.00
C MET A 199 13.72 -5.45 0.87
N THR A 200 14.56 -5.83 1.83
CA THR A 200 15.13 -7.17 1.96
C THR A 200 14.36 -8.01 2.97
N ALA A 201 14.44 -9.33 2.82
CA ALA A 201 14.06 -10.32 3.85
C ALA A 201 14.72 -10.06 5.22
N SER A 202 15.89 -9.42 5.23
CA SER A 202 16.64 -9.03 6.43
C SER A 202 16.18 -7.70 7.07
N GLY A 203 14.98 -7.21 6.72
CA GLY A 203 14.35 -6.04 7.34
C GLY A 203 15.02 -4.71 7.00
N LYS A 204 15.61 -4.56 5.81
CA LYS A 204 16.30 -3.33 5.40
C LYS A 204 15.71 -2.76 4.13
N LEU A 205 15.77 -1.45 3.95
CA LEU A 205 15.52 -0.84 2.64
C LEU A 205 16.60 -1.30 1.65
N ALA A 206 16.18 -1.67 0.44
CA ALA A 206 17.04 -2.19 -0.61
C ALA A 206 17.38 -1.08 -1.63
N GLY A 207 18.67 -0.77 -1.77
CA GLY A 207 19.17 0.28 -2.67
C GLY A 207 18.69 1.68 -2.29
N ARG A 208 18.59 2.56 -3.28
CA ARG A 208 17.96 3.88 -3.13
C ARG A 208 16.51 3.81 -3.61
N SER A 209 15.61 4.57 -2.99
CA SER A 209 14.23 4.67 -3.47
C SER A 209 14.14 5.67 -4.63
N GLN A 210 13.35 5.34 -5.66
CA GLN A 210 13.17 6.16 -6.85
C GLN A 210 11.93 7.05 -6.68
N ILE A 211 12.05 8.36 -6.92
CA ILE A 211 10.88 9.23 -7.13
C ILE A 211 10.75 9.49 -8.62
N ILE A 212 9.61 9.11 -9.20
CA ILE A 212 9.24 9.33 -10.60
C ILE A 212 8.33 10.57 -10.67
N TRP A 213 8.82 11.63 -11.31
CA TRP A 213 8.13 12.91 -11.44
C TRP A 213 7.32 13.00 -12.75
N ALA A 214 6.19 13.72 -12.71
CA ALA A 214 5.45 14.08 -13.92
C ALA A 214 6.25 15.07 -14.79
N GLY A 215 6.68 14.64 -15.96
CA GLY A 215 7.32 15.46 -16.99
C GLY A 215 8.24 14.69 -17.94
N GLU A 216 8.56 15.29 -19.09
CA GLU A 216 9.42 14.71 -20.12
C GLU A 216 10.93 14.99 -19.93
N THR A 217 11.30 15.77 -18.92
CA THR A 217 12.69 16.19 -18.69
C THR A 217 13.00 16.38 -17.21
N THR A 218 14.29 16.36 -16.85
CA THR A 218 14.80 16.75 -15.53
C THR A 218 14.39 18.16 -15.07
N GLY A 219 13.82 19.00 -15.95
CA GLY A 219 13.20 20.27 -15.58
C GLY A 219 12.01 20.13 -14.62
N CYS A 220 11.41 18.93 -14.50
CA CYS A 220 10.38 18.60 -13.53
C CYS A 220 10.92 18.14 -12.15
N HIS A 221 12.22 17.82 -12.04
CA HIS A 221 12.84 17.47 -10.77
C HIS A 221 12.87 18.68 -9.80
N PRO A 222 13.12 18.45 -8.50
CA PRO A 222 13.51 19.49 -7.55
C PRO A 222 14.80 20.23 -7.99
N LYS A 223 15.04 21.47 -7.52
CA LYS A 223 16.02 22.39 -8.12
C LYS A 223 16.87 23.16 -7.12
N GLY A 224 18.18 22.88 -7.10
CA GLY A 224 19.17 23.53 -6.22
C GLY A 224 20.20 22.51 -5.76
N ASP A 225 20.93 22.82 -4.68
CA ASP A 225 21.97 21.94 -4.12
C ASP A 225 21.51 21.16 -2.89
N GLU A 226 20.46 21.58 -2.17
CA GLU A 226 20.05 20.96 -0.90
C GLU A 226 19.64 19.48 -1.05
N TYR A 227 19.05 19.10 -2.19
CA TYR A 227 18.63 17.73 -2.53
C TYR A 227 19.80 16.74 -2.58
N LYS A 228 21.02 17.21 -2.86
CA LYS A 228 22.21 16.35 -2.99
C LYS A 228 22.62 15.69 -1.67
N ALA A 229 22.12 16.20 -0.55
CA ALA A 229 22.22 15.52 0.74
C ALA A 229 21.44 14.19 0.75
N PHE A 230 20.36 14.09 -0.04
CA PHE A 230 19.44 12.96 -0.09
C PHE A 230 19.82 11.89 -1.13
N ASP A 231 20.75 12.18 -2.05
CA ASP A 231 21.22 11.30 -3.14
C ASP A 231 21.72 9.91 -2.67
N LYS A 232 21.94 9.72 -1.36
CA LYS A 232 22.31 8.45 -0.73
C LYS A 232 21.14 7.48 -0.50
N LEU A 233 19.93 8.00 -0.30
CA LEU A 233 18.71 7.21 -0.05
C LEU A 233 17.67 7.39 -1.16
N LEU A 234 17.79 8.45 -1.96
CA LEU A 234 16.88 8.79 -3.04
C LEU A 234 17.61 8.94 -4.36
N PHE A 235 16.89 8.72 -5.45
CA PHE A 235 17.19 9.32 -6.75
C PHE A 235 15.90 9.76 -7.46
N HIS A 236 16.06 10.52 -8.53
CA HIS A 236 14.95 11.13 -9.26
C HIS A 236 14.97 10.72 -10.73
N SER A 237 13.85 10.22 -11.19
CA SER A 237 13.54 9.93 -12.61
C SER A 237 12.23 10.64 -12.97
N HIS A 238 11.77 10.49 -14.22
CA HIS A 238 10.55 11.13 -14.68
C HIS A 238 9.89 10.37 -15.81
N SER A 239 8.57 10.53 -15.92
CA SER A 239 7.77 10.06 -17.04
C SER A 239 6.64 11.06 -17.31
N ALA A 240 6.11 11.08 -18.53
CA ALA A 240 5.08 12.05 -18.92
C ALA A 240 3.86 12.06 -17.97
N SER A 241 3.52 10.89 -17.41
CA SER A 241 2.36 10.65 -16.55
C SER A 241 2.73 10.23 -15.12
N HIS A 242 3.96 10.50 -14.66
CA HIS A 242 4.58 10.10 -13.37
C HIS A 242 4.61 8.59 -13.03
N TRP A 243 3.84 7.74 -13.70
CA TRP A 243 3.87 6.29 -13.52
C TRP A 243 5.19 5.64 -13.96
N THR A 244 5.47 4.46 -13.41
CA THR A 244 6.59 3.61 -13.81
C THR A 244 6.48 3.20 -15.28
N THR A 245 7.48 3.56 -16.08
CA THR A 245 7.72 3.06 -17.44
C THR A 245 8.79 1.98 -17.46
N GLU A 246 8.92 1.28 -18.58
CA GLU A 246 9.96 0.25 -18.80
C GLU A 246 11.37 0.80 -18.52
N ASP A 247 11.69 1.99 -19.04
CA ASP A 247 12.96 2.67 -18.79
C ASP A 247 13.17 2.96 -17.30
N THR A 248 12.21 3.58 -16.61
CA THR A 248 12.36 3.92 -15.18
C THR A 248 12.50 2.69 -14.29
N LEU A 249 11.84 1.57 -14.64
CA LEU A 249 12.02 0.29 -13.95
C LEU A 249 13.43 -0.28 -14.18
N LEU A 250 13.92 -0.21 -15.42
CA LEU A 250 15.26 -0.69 -15.78
C LEU A 250 16.39 0.19 -15.23
N GLU A 251 16.13 1.47 -14.93
CA GLU A 251 16.97 2.33 -14.10
C GLU A 251 16.95 1.87 -12.63
N TYR A 252 15.76 1.61 -12.06
CA TYR A 252 15.60 1.20 -10.67
C TYR A 252 16.25 -0.15 -10.35
N VAL A 253 16.08 -1.16 -11.22
CA VAL A 253 16.71 -2.47 -11.04
C VAL A 253 18.23 -2.40 -11.24
N GLN A 254 18.73 -1.45 -12.04
CA GLN A 254 20.18 -1.16 -12.13
C GLN A 254 20.71 -0.54 -10.84
N ASP A 255 20.01 0.43 -10.24
CA ASP A 255 20.40 1.04 -8.97
C ASP A 255 20.45 0.00 -7.84
N LEU A 256 19.41 -0.84 -7.74
CA LEU A 256 19.39 -2.00 -6.85
C LEU A 256 20.59 -2.93 -7.08
N PHE A 257 20.90 -3.24 -8.33
CA PHE A 257 22.02 -4.13 -8.64
C PHE A 257 23.36 -3.54 -8.20
N ASP A 258 23.67 -2.32 -8.62
CA ASP A 258 24.97 -1.68 -8.39
C ASP A 258 25.17 -1.21 -6.94
N ASN A 259 24.14 -0.68 -6.29
CA ASN A 259 24.24 -0.09 -4.95
C ASN A 259 23.80 -1.01 -3.80
N HIS A 260 23.13 -2.14 -4.08
CA HIS A 260 22.69 -3.08 -3.05
C HIS A 260 23.12 -4.53 -3.28
N VAL A 261 22.78 -5.13 -4.42
CA VAL A 261 23.03 -6.56 -4.69
C VAL A 261 24.53 -6.84 -4.77
N VAL A 262 25.25 -6.11 -5.63
CA VAL A 262 26.70 -6.28 -5.85
C VAL A 262 27.52 -6.03 -4.57
N PRO A 263 27.27 -4.96 -3.78
CA PRO A 263 27.92 -4.78 -2.48
C PRO A 263 27.59 -5.89 -1.48
N THR A 264 26.33 -6.32 -1.38
CA THR A 264 25.90 -7.34 -0.40
C THR A 264 26.54 -8.69 -0.67
N ILE A 265 26.53 -9.16 -1.93
CA ILE A 265 27.18 -10.42 -2.34
C ILE A 265 28.68 -10.37 -2.03
N LYS A 266 29.35 -9.26 -2.38
CA LYS A 266 30.79 -9.08 -2.10
C LYS A 266 31.10 -9.03 -0.60
N GLN A 267 30.26 -8.38 0.21
CA GLN A 267 30.42 -8.33 1.67
C GLN A 267 30.26 -9.72 2.31
N GLN A 268 29.42 -10.58 1.73
CA GLN A 268 29.23 -11.98 2.14
C GLN A 268 30.32 -12.92 1.58
N GLY A 269 31.26 -12.43 0.78
CA GLY A 269 32.29 -13.25 0.14
C GLY A 269 31.81 -14.10 -1.04
N GLY A 270 30.59 -13.85 -1.54
CA GLY A 270 30.01 -14.53 -2.69
C GLY A 270 30.51 -14.00 -4.03
N ASP A 271 30.27 -14.77 -5.09
CA ASP A 271 30.58 -14.39 -6.46
C ASP A 271 29.35 -13.81 -7.18
N VAL A 272 29.46 -12.57 -7.64
CA VAL A 272 28.41 -11.82 -8.34
C VAL A 272 27.98 -12.47 -9.66
N GLU A 273 28.87 -13.20 -10.34
CA GLU A 273 28.56 -13.84 -11.63
C GLU A 273 27.69 -15.11 -11.45
N HIS A 274 27.71 -15.73 -10.27
CA HIS A 274 27.08 -17.02 -10.00
C HIS A 274 25.96 -16.96 -8.95
N GLN A 275 26.11 -16.12 -7.91
CA GLN A 275 25.15 -15.98 -6.82
C GLN A 275 23.82 -15.43 -7.33
N LYS A 276 22.75 -16.22 -7.18
CA LYS A 276 21.39 -15.80 -7.55
C LYS A 276 20.81 -14.82 -6.53
N TRP A 277 19.96 -13.93 -7.01
CA TRP A 277 19.16 -13.00 -6.22
C TRP A 277 17.74 -12.95 -6.77
N VAL A 278 16.78 -12.63 -5.90
CA VAL A 278 15.34 -12.64 -6.22
C VAL A 278 14.80 -11.21 -6.17
N LEU A 279 14.00 -10.85 -7.18
CA LEU A 279 13.13 -9.67 -7.14
C LEU A 279 11.69 -10.16 -7.06
N LEU A 280 11.00 -9.79 -5.99
CA LEU A 280 9.57 -9.99 -5.80
C LEU A 280 8.87 -8.62 -5.93
N TYR A 281 7.89 -8.54 -6.82
CA TYR A 281 7.07 -7.35 -7.05
C TYR A 281 5.67 -7.72 -7.58
N ASP A 282 4.78 -6.74 -7.65
CA ASP A 282 3.43 -6.93 -8.17
C ASP A 282 3.37 -7.37 -9.65
N CYS A 283 2.18 -7.77 -10.08
CA CYS A 283 1.90 -8.12 -11.48
C CYS A 283 1.49 -6.91 -12.37
N TYR A 284 2.00 -5.70 -12.13
CA TYR A 284 1.74 -4.54 -13.00
C TYR A 284 2.13 -4.82 -14.46
N SER A 285 1.50 -4.12 -15.40
CA SER A 285 1.63 -4.38 -16.85
C SER A 285 3.06 -4.17 -17.34
N VAL A 286 3.75 -3.14 -16.84
CA VAL A 286 5.15 -2.84 -17.15
C VAL A 286 6.09 -3.88 -16.54
N HIS A 287 5.84 -4.32 -15.30
CA HIS A 287 6.64 -5.36 -14.65
C HIS A 287 6.56 -6.70 -15.39
N ARG A 288 5.42 -6.99 -16.03
CA ARG A 288 5.19 -8.18 -16.88
C ARG A 288 5.45 -7.98 -18.37
N SER A 289 6.00 -6.84 -18.80
CA SER A 289 6.32 -6.61 -20.22
C SER A 289 7.32 -7.65 -20.73
N HIS A 290 7.12 -8.14 -21.96
CA HIS A 290 8.05 -9.07 -22.61
C HIS A 290 9.43 -8.45 -22.77
N ASP A 291 9.48 -7.17 -23.15
CA ASP A 291 10.72 -6.47 -23.47
C ASP A 291 11.48 -6.14 -22.19
N VAL A 292 10.77 -5.74 -21.11
CA VAL A 292 11.33 -5.64 -19.74
C VAL A 292 11.92 -6.98 -19.28
N LEU A 293 11.17 -8.08 -19.38
CA LEU A 293 11.63 -9.38 -18.90
C LEU A 293 12.80 -9.94 -19.73
N CYS A 294 12.84 -9.66 -21.02
CA CYS A 294 13.99 -9.98 -21.88
C CYS A 294 15.23 -9.14 -21.55
N GLU A 295 15.06 -7.85 -21.27
CA GLU A 295 16.16 -6.94 -20.94
C GLU A 295 16.73 -7.23 -19.54
N LEU A 296 15.86 -7.45 -18.53
CA LEU A 296 16.24 -7.89 -17.19
C LEU A 296 17.05 -9.19 -17.23
N LYS A 297 16.58 -10.19 -17.99
CA LYS A 297 17.26 -11.48 -18.16
C LYS A 297 18.61 -11.36 -18.88
N THR A 298 18.74 -10.37 -19.77
CA THR A 298 19.97 -10.11 -20.55
C THR A 298 21.01 -9.37 -19.72
N ARG A 299 20.61 -8.36 -18.94
CA ARG A 299 21.51 -7.57 -18.08
C ARG A 299 21.86 -8.24 -16.77
N PHE A 300 20.93 -8.99 -16.18
CA PHE A 300 21.08 -9.59 -14.85
C PHE A 300 20.86 -11.12 -14.93
N PRO A 301 21.79 -11.92 -15.49
CA PRO A 301 21.64 -13.38 -15.62
C PRO A 301 21.61 -14.14 -14.28
N THR A 302 21.87 -13.44 -13.16
CA THR A 302 21.70 -13.93 -11.79
C THR A 302 20.36 -13.57 -11.14
N LEU A 303 19.55 -12.71 -11.77
CA LEU A 303 18.23 -12.33 -11.28
C LEU A 303 17.20 -13.44 -11.53
N ILE A 304 16.38 -13.69 -10.51
CA ILE A 304 15.14 -14.48 -10.59
C ILE A 304 13.99 -13.53 -10.30
N VAL A 305 13.09 -13.35 -11.27
CA VAL A 305 11.91 -12.50 -11.13
C VAL A 305 10.73 -13.35 -10.65
N LEU A 306 10.09 -12.95 -9.56
CA LEU A 306 8.85 -13.52 -9.02
C LEU A 306 7.77 -12.45 -8.97
N PHE A 307 6.53 -12.87 -9.24
CA PHE A 307 5.36 -11.99 -9.22
C PHE A 307 4.46 -12.31 -8.03
N VAL A 308 4.06 -11.29 -7.27
CA VAL A 308 2.91 -11.37 -6.37
C VAL A 308 1.65 -11.59 -7.23
N PRO A 309 0.76 -12.55 -6.88
CA PRO A 309 -0.46 -12.79 -7.65
C PRO A 309 -1.37 -11.56 -7.76
N ALA A 310 -2.13 -11.49 -8.85
CA ALA A 310 -3.08 -10.41 -9.08
C ALA A 310 -4.15 -10.36 -7.98
N SER A 311 -4.38 -9.19 -7.40
CA SER A 311 -5.28 -8.99 -6.24
C SER A 311 -4.87 -9.78 -4.98
N CYS A 312 -3.56 -10.01 -4.77
CA CYS A 312 -3.01 -10.55 -3.52
C CYS A 312 -1.90 -9.66 -2.91
N MET A 313 -1.92 -8.35 -3.21
CA MET A 313 -0.88 -7.42 -2.76
C MET A 313 -0.99 -7.13 -1.26
N GLY A 314 -2.20 -6.87 -0.76
CA GLY A 314 -2.46 -6.62 0.66
C GLY A 314 -2.19 -7.82 1.56
N GLU A 315 -2.09 -9.03 0.99
CA GLU A 315 -1.89 -10.28 1.70
C GLU A 315 -0.48 -10.88 1.53
N LEU A 316 0.17 -10.66 0.38
CA LEU A 316 1.43 -11.33 0.02
C LEU A 316 2.59 -10.37 -0.34
N GLN A 317 2.38 -9.05 -0.39
CA GLN A 317 3.45 -8.08 -0.68
C GLN A 317 3.98 -7.45 0.64
N PRO A 318 5.20 -7.78 1.11
CA PRO A 318 5.75 -7.31 2.39
C PRO A 318 5.81 -5.78 2.53
N LEU A 319 5.94 -5.08 1.40
CA LEU A 319 6.02 -3.63 1.31
C LEU A 319 4.69 -2.94 1.63
N ASP A 320 3.57 -3.54 1.23
CA ASP A 320 2.24 -3.02 1.54
C ASP A 320 1.88 -3.33 3.00
N LEU A 321 2.09 -4.59 3.41
CA LEU A 321 1.83 -5.12 4.75
C LEU A 321 2.51 -4.34 5.90
N ALA A 322 3.74 -3.83 5.68
CA ALA A 322 4.55 -3.25 6.76
C ALA A 322 5.14 -1.87 6.49
N PHE A 323 5.49 -1.53 5.24
CA PHE A 323 6.16 -0.26 4.95
C PHE A 323 5.16 0.85 4.65
N PHE A 324 4.23 0.65 3.70
CA PHE A 324 3.46 1.76 3.14
C PHE A 324 2.46 2.39 4.12
N SER A 325 1.83 1.65 5.02
CA SER A 325 0.95 2.23 6.04
C SER A 325 1.71 3.23 6.94
N ILE A 326 2.81 2.77 7.57
CA ILE A 326 3.69 3.61 8.42
C ILE A 326 4.23 4.81 7.62
N PHE A 327 4.62 4.60 6.37
CA PHE A 327 5.18 5.63 5.50
C PHE A 327 4.14 6.69 5.08
N LYS A 328 2.93 6.29 4.64
CA LYS A 328 1.79 7.16 4.31
C LYS A 328 1.45 8.05 5.53
N SER A 329 1.22 7.45 6.70
CA SER A 329 0.88 8.19 7.94
C SER A 329 1.98 9.15 8.37
N GLY A 330 3.25 8.75 8.22
CA GLY A 330 4.41 9.60 8.51
C GLY A 330 4.51 10.83 7.59
N LEU A 331 4.31 10.65 6.28
CA LEU A 331 4.26 11.76 5.33
C LEU A 331 3.10 12.73 5.64
N ALA A 332 1.91 12.20 5.97
CA ALA A 332 0.76 13.02 6.36
C ALA A 332 1.06 13.87 7.61
N ARG A 333 1.71 13.30 8.64
CA ARG A 333 2.16 14.04 9.84
C ARG A 333 3.14 15.16 9.49
N LEU A 334 4.14 14.89 8.64
CA LEU A 334 5.14 15.90 8.24
C LEU A 334 4.54 17.03 7.39
N CYS A 335 3.59 16.71 6.50
CA CYS A 335 2.82 17.71 5.75
C CYS A 335 1.98 18.61 6.68
N ALA A 336 1.28 18.02 7.65
CA ALA A 336 0.49 18.77 8.64
C ALA A 336 1.37 19.70 9.51
N MET A 337 2.56 19.26 9.90
CA MET A 337 3.54 20.09 10.62
C MET A 337 4.01 21.28 9.76
N TRP A 338 4.35 21.05 8.49
CA TRP A 338 4.77 22.10 7.55
C TRP A 338 3.67 23.15 7.30
N MET A 339 2.41 22.72 7.12
CA MET A 339 1.27 23.63 7.04
C MET A 339 1.10 24.44 8.33
N THR A 340 1.23 23.79 9.50
CA THR A 340 1.14 24.44 10.81
C THR A 340 2.20 25.55 10.97
N ASP A 341 3.45 25.30 10.58
CA ASP A 341 4.51 26.31 10.66
C ASP A 341 4.32 27.46 9.65
N ILE A 342 3.72 27.21 8.48
CA ILE A 342 3.32 28.25 7.52
C ILE A 342 2.20 29.13 8.09
N ALA A 343 1.17 28.53 8.68
CA ALA A 343 0.06 29.25 9.33
C ALA A 343 0.57 30.11 10.50
N LYS A 344 1.35 29.52 11.40
CA LYS A 344 2.06 30.17 12.51
C LYS A 344 2.94 31.33 12.05
N THR A 345 3.69 31.16 10.96
CA THR A 345 4.53 32.22 10.38
C THR A 345 3.70 33.38 9.82
N GLN A 346 2.51 33.13 9.27
CA GLN A 346 1.59 34.18 8.82
C GLN A 346 0.93 34.90 10.00
N LEU A 347 0.42 34.17 11.00
CA LEU A 347 -0.15 34.73 12.23
C LEU A 347 0.83 35.64 12.98
N LEU A 348 2.10 35.21 13.11
CA LEU A 348 3.17 36.02 13.72
C LEU A 348 3.53 37.29 12.92
N ARG A 349 3.10 37.39 11.66
CA ARG A 349 3.21 38.60 10.81
C ARG A 349 1.95 39.46 10.83
N GLY A 350 0.93 39.10 11.62
CA GLY A 350 -0.33 39.85 11.74
C GLY A 350 -1.37 39.53 10.65
N VAL A 351 -1.15 38.49 9.84
CA VAL A 351 -2.18 37.94 8.95
C VAL A 351 -3.34 37.42 9.80
N GLN A 352 -4.57 37.75 9.44
CA GLN A 352 -5.75 37.27 10.17
C GLN A 352 -6.01 35.78 9.86
N PRO A 353 -6.63 34.99 10.77
CA PRO A 353 -6.81 33.55 10.57
C PRO A 353 -7.56 33.15 9.30
N ASP A 354 -8.54 33.96 8.89
CA ASP A 354 -9.33 33.86 7.65
C ASP A 354 -8.56 34.27 6.38
N ALA A 355 -7.39 34.90 6.53
CA ALA A 355 -6.53 35.35 5.43
C ALA A 355 -5.24 34.50 5.29
N ILE A 356 -5.11 33.40 6.03
CA ILE A 356 -3.98 32.46 5.89
C ILE A 356 -4.07 31.76 4.54
N THR A 357 -2.98 31.74 3.78
CA THR A 357 -2.91 31.06 2.48
C THR A 357 -1.74 30.07 2.40
N TYR A 358 -1.91 29.00 1.62
CA TYR A 358 -0.88 27.98 1.42
C TYR A 358 -0.43 27.99 -0.05
N ASP A 359 0.87 28.19 -0.30
CA ASP A 359 1.43 28.06 -1.64
C ASP A 359 1.67 26.58 -1.99
N LEU A 360 0.60 25.90 -2.38
CA LEU A 360 0.62 24.49 -2.73
C LEU A 360 1.17 24.20 -4.13
N ARG A 361 1.72 25.18 -4.87
CA ARG A 361 2.28 24.96 -6.23
C ARG A 361 3.36 23.87 -6.22
N LEU A 362 3.42 23.02 -7.26
CA LEU A 362 4.44 21.97 -7.39
C LEU A 362 5.89 22.50 -7.29
N SER A 363 6.15 23.70 -7.78
CA SER A 363 7.45 24.39 -7.63
C SER A 363 7.85 24.62 -6.16
N THR A 364 6.86 24.74 -5.28
CA THR A 364 7.01 25.06 -3.86
C THR A 364 6.94 23.79 -3.00
N LEU A 365 6.08 22.82 -3.37
CA LEU A 365 5.92 21.55 -2.63
C LEU A 365 7.04 20.53 -2.88
N ARG A 366 7.74 20.55 -4.02
CA ARG A 366 8.78 19.55 -4.36
C ARG A 366 9.88 19.41 -3.30
N LEU A 367 10.38 20.52 -2.76
CA LEU A 367 11.44 20.50 -1.74
C LEU A 367 10.93 19.97 -0.39
N PRO A 368 9.85 20.50 0.21
CA PRO A 368 9.22 19.91 1.39
C PRO A 368 8.93 18.42 1.21
N PHE A 369 8.29 18.01 0.11
CA PHE A 369 7.94 16.61 -0.14
C PHE A 369 9.17 15.68 -0.14
N VAL A 370 10.22 16.00 -0.89
CA VAL A 370 11.46 15.19 -0.91
C VAL A 370 12.12 15.16 0.47
N THR A 371 12.06 16.26 1.22
CA THR A 371 12.52 16.30 2.61
C THR A 371 11.73 15.33 3.48
N TRP A 372 10.39 15.33 3.38
CA TRP A 372 9.53 14.42 4.14
C TRP A 372 9.79 12.95 3.79
N VAL A 373 9.92 12.63 2.49
CA VAL A 373 10.27 11.28 2.02
C VAL A 373 11.63 10.86 2.58
N HIS A 374 12.66 11.70 2.47
CA HIS A 374 13.98 11.41 3.02
C HIS A 374 13.94 11.21 4.54
N THR A 375 13.23 12.07 5.28
CA THR A 375 13.03 11.92 6.73
C THR A 375 12.35 10.60 7.09
N MET A 376 11.30 10.20 6.36
CA MET A 376 10.60 8.94 6.62
C MET A 376 11.42 7.71 6.26
N LEU A 377 12.12 7.71 5.12
CA LEU A 377 13.05 6.62 4.76
C LEU A 377 14.19 6.51 5.79
N THR A 378 14.71 7.64 6.27
CA THR A 378 15.72 7.68 7.33
C THR A 378 15.18 7.10 8.64
N LYS A 379 14.00 7.55 9.11
CA LYS A 379 13.38 7.08 10.37
C LYS A 379 13.09 5.57 10.31
N ILE A 380 12.50 5.10 9.22
CA ILE A 380 12.23 3.67 8.98
C ILE A 380 13.53 2.85 8.92
N SER A 381 14.56 3.33 8.21
CA SER A 381 15.84 2.61 8.08
C SER A 381 16.69 2.59 9.36
N ALA A 382 16.44 3.50 10.31
CA ALA A 382 17.16 3.54 11.59
C ALA A 382 16.48 2.69 12.66
N GLU A 383 15.16 2.81 12.80
CA GLU A 383 14.41 2.25 13.94
C GLU A 383 13.71 0.93 13.58
N LYS A 384 13.22 0.78 12.34
CA LYS A 384 12.09 -0.11 12.05
C LYS A 384 12.47 -1.41 11.35
N THR A 385 13.69 -1.93 11.58
CA THR A 385 14.13 -3.26 11.10
C THR A 385 13.09 -4.35 11.43
N VAL A 386 12.55 -4.33 12.66
CA VAL A 386 11.55 -5.30 13.15
C VAL A 386 10.20 -5.17 12.43
N ALA A 387 9.76 -3.97 12.08
CA ALA A 387 8.55 -3.80 11.29
C ALA A 387 8.74 -4.32 9.85
N LEU A 388 9.91 -4.04 9.26
CA LEU A 388 10.23 -4.51 7.91
C LEU A 388 10.37 -6.05 7.84
N THR A 389 10.93 -6.73 8.87
CA THR A 389 10.85 -8.20 8.93
C THR A 389 9.42 -8.70 9.11
N LYS A 390 8.62 -8.06 9.98
CA LYS A 390 7.21 -8.42 10.21
C LYS A 390 6.38 -8.44 8.92
N GLY A 391 6.70 -7.60 7.93
CA GLY A 391 6.05 -7.64 6.61
C GLY A 391 6.25 -8.96 5.84
N TRP A 392 7.41 -9.62 6.00
CA TRP A 392 7.68 -10.94 5.42
C TRP A 392 7.09 -12.09 6.24
N ASP A 393 6.94 -11.89 7.55
CA ASP A 393 6.26 -12.83 8.44
C ASP A 393 4.73 -12.81 8.20
N MET A 394 4.16 -11.62 8.02
CA MET A 394 2.73 -11.42 7.72
C MET A 394 2.33 -11.96 6.34
N SER A 395 3.24 -11.97 5.36
CA SER A 395 3.00 -12.60 4.05
C SER A 395 3.22 -14.11 4.05
N GLY A 396 3.70 -14.69 5.16
CA GLY A 396 4.09 -16.10 5.26
C GLY A 396 5.34 -16.49 4.45
N ILE A 397 5.95 -15.57 3.71
CA ILE A 397 7.09 -15.87 2.83
C ILE A 397 8.37 -16.15 3.65
N SER A 398 8.47 -15.66 4.90
CA SER A 398 9.68 -15.83 5.72
C SER A 398 10.01 -17.28 6.10
N ILE A 399 9.04 -18.21 6.00
CA ILE A 399 9.26 -19.65 6.19
C ILE A 399 10.38 -20.19 5.28
N VAL A 400 10.52 -19.63 4.07
CA VAL A 400 11.49 -20.06 3.03
C VAL A 400 12.95 -19.85 3.44
N TRP A 401 13.24 -19.06 4.47
CA TRP A 401 14.57 -18.89 5.06
C TRP A 401 14.59 -19.06 6.58
N SER A 402 13.59 -19.73 7.15
CA SER A 402 13.67 -20.16 8.53
C SER A 402 14.79 -21.18 8.72
N ASN A 403 15.32 -21.22 9.95
CA ASN A 403 16.32 -22.20 10.35
C ASN A 403 15.75 -23.29 11.26
N ASP A 404 14.48 -23.18 11.71
CA ASP A 404 13.80 -24.27 12.42
C ASP A 404 13.63 -25.48 11.48
N GLU A 405 13.63 -26.69 12.04
CA GLU A 405 13.37 -27.90 11.26
C GLU A 405 11.86 -28.09 11.02
N ALA A 406 11.00 -27.62 11.95
CA ALA A 406 9.55 -27.69 11.77
C ALA A 406 9.08 -26.85 10.57
N ASP A 407 9.62 -25.64 10.42
CA ASP A 407 9.33 -24.74 9.31
C ASP A 407 9.81 -25.30 7.97
N LYS A 408 10.85 -26.15 7.96
CA LYS A 408 11.34 -26.84 6.75
C LYS A 408 10.41 -27.99 6.36
N ASP A 409 9.98 -28.82 7.32
CA ASP A 409 8.99 -29.87 7.08
C ASP A 409 7.69 -29.27 6.52
N GLU A 410 7.20 -28.15 7.09
CA GLU A 410 6.02 -27.43 6.57
C GLU A 410 6.28 -26.82 5.18
N CYS A 411 7.45 -26.22 4.93
CA CYS A 411 7.81 -25.68 3.61
C CYS A 411 7.91 -26.76 2.52
N ASP A 412 8.43 -27.94 2.84
CA ASP A 412 8.49 -29.08 1.90
C ASP A 412 7.09 -29.68 1.66
N GLU A 413 6.23 -29.80 2.69
CA GLU A 413 4.82 -30.20 2.52
C GLU A 413 4.04 -29.23 1.63
N LEU A 414 4.15 -27.92 1.88
CA LEU A 414 3.54 -26.87 1.05
C LEU A 414 4.05 -26.90 -0.39
N TYR A 415 5.34 -27.18 -0.60
CA TYR A 415 5.94 -27.25 -1.93
C TYR A 415 5.46 -28.48 -2.72
N ASP A 416 5.34 -29.65 -2.07
CA ASP A 416 4.83 -30.85 -2.73
C ASP A 416 3.31 -30.82 -2.95
N GLU A 417 2.53 -30.14 -2.08
CA GLU A 417 1.13 -29.80 -2.35
C GLU A 417 1.01 -28.84 -3.54
N ALA A 418 1.78 -27.75 -3.59
CA ALA A 418 1.78 -26.82 -4.72
C ALA A 418 2.11 -27.53 -6.04
N ARG A 419 3.10 -28.44 -6.03
CA ARG A 419 3.40 -29.33 -7.17
C ARG A 419 2.29 -30.33 -7.47
N GLN A 420 1.53 -30.82 -6.49
CA GLN A 420 0.36 -31.65 -6.75
C GLN A 420 -0.74 -30.82 -7.42
N TRP A 421 -1.02 -29.62 -6.93
CA TRP A 421 -1.99 -28.71 -7.53
C TRP A 421 -1.56 -28.27 -8.94
N GLU A 422 -0.27 -28.09 -9.22
CA GLU A 422 0.24 -27.84 -10.58
C GLU A 422 -0.03 -29.04 -11.51
N ARG A 423 0.34 -30.26 -11.09
CA ARG A 423 0.11 -31.51 -11.84
C ARG A 423 -1.38 -31.80 -12.08
N GLU A 424 -2.25 -31.40 -11.16
CA GLU A 424 -3.71 -31.51 -11.27
C GLU A 424 -4.35 -30.31 -12.01
N GLY A 425 -3.55 -29.33 -12.47
CA GLY A 425 -4.02 -28.12 -13.13
C GLY A 425 -4.85 -27.20 -12.23
N LYS A 426 -4.79 -27.36 -10.91
CA LYS A 426 -5.54 -26.64 -9.87
C LYS A 426 -4.86 -25.39 -9.34
N LEU A 427 -3.53 -25.29 -9.40
CA LEU A 427 -2.75 -24.24 -8.73
C LEU A 427 -3.22 -22.81 -9.06
N PHE A 428 -3.79 -22.62 -10.26
CA PHE A 428 -4.39 -21.35 -10.72
C PHE A 428 -5.85 -21.51 -11.18
N GLN A 429 -6.58 -22.52 -10.68
CA GLN A 429 -8.03 -22.63 -10.91
C GLN A 429 -8.77 -21.58 -10.09
N VAL A 430 -9.12 -20.46 -10.74
CA VAL A 430 -10.02 -19.44 -10.20
C VAL A 430 -11.29 -20.11 -9.67
N ALA A 431 -11.54 -19.99 -8.36
CA ALA A 431 -12.68 -20.62 -7.70
C ALA A 431 -13.99 -20.21 -8.40
N GLY A 432 -14.69 -21.19 -8.98
CA GLY A 432 -15.63 -20.95 -10.08
C GLY A 432 -16.82 -20.07 -9.72
N GLY A 433 -16.78 -18.80 -10.15
CA GLY A 433 -17.84 -17.80 -9.90
C GLY A 433 -18.43 -17.14 -11.16
N ARG A 434 -17.64 -16.92 -12.23
CA ARG A 434 -18.12 -16.33 -13.49
C ARG A 434 -17.40 -16.96 -14.68
N SER A 435 -18.12 -17.73 -15.49
CA SER A 435 -17.54 -18.32 -16.71
C SER A 435 -17.24 -17.22 -17.75
N LYS A 436 -15.96 -17.07 -18.07
CA LYS A 436 -15.44 -16.40 -19.29
C LYS A 436 -14.59 -17.39 -20.10
N ASP A 437 -15.02 -18.65 -20.11
CA ASP A 437 -14.30 -19.81 -20.65
C ASP A 437 -14.32 -19.84 -22.20
N ALA A 438 -13.64 -18.86 -22.77
CA ALA A 438 -13.35 -18.74 -24.20
C ALA A 438 -12.08 -17.91 -24.47
N ALA A 439 -11.76 -16.93 -23.61
CA ALA A 439 -10.69 -15.95 -23.87
C ALA A 439 -9.34 -16.32 -23.22
N VAL A 440 -9.33 -16.80 -21.97
CA VAL A 440 -8.10 -16.91 -21.16
C VAL A 440 -7.20 -18.07 -21.62
N GLY A 441 -7.77 -19.21 -21.99
CA GLY A 441 -7.01 -20.42 -22.36
C GLY A 441 -6.09 -20.23 -23.59
N GLY A 442 -6.41 -19.31 -24.50
CA GLY A 442 -5.57 -19.03 -25.66
C GLY A 442 -4.31 -18.19 -25.36
N LEU A 443 -4.22 -17.58 -24.18
CA LEU A 443 -3.25 -16.49 -23.92
C LEU A 443 -1.90 -16.99 -23.36
N LEU A 444 -1.88 -18.08 -22.58
CA LEU A 444 -0.63 -18.74 -22.19
C LEU A 444 -0.04 -19.59 -23.32
N GLU A 445 -0.88 -20.40 -23.99
CA GLU A 445 -0.42 -21.24 -25.12
C GLU A 445 -0.04 -20.39 -26.36
N GLN A 446 -0.53 -19.14 -26.39
CA GLN A 446 0.05 -17.93 -27.01
C GLN A 446 1.58 -17.93 -27.25
N GLN A 447 2.33 -18.12 -26.16
CA GLN A 447 3.67 -17.54 -26.01
C GLN A 447 4.82 -18.44 -26.48
N VAL A 448 4.52 -19.61 -27.03
CA VAL A 448 5.51 -20.59 -27.51
C VAL A 448 5.41 -20.78 -29.02
N LEU A 449 6.43 -20.29 -29.75
CA LEU A 449 6.71 -20.54 -31.18
C LEU A 449 5.78 -19.92 -32.24
N GLN A 450 5.86 -18.60 -32.47
CA GLN A 450 5.91 -18.06 -33.85
C GLN A 450 6.85 -16.85 -33.99
N PRO A 451 7.73 -16.80 -35.02
CA PRO A 451 8.54 -15.62 -35.32
C PRO A 451 7.70 -14.51 -36.01
N PRO A 452 8.06 -13.23 -35.84
CA PRO A 452 7.22 -12.11 -36.26
C PRO A 452 7.08 -12.00 -37.79
N ARG A 453 5.82 -12.02 -38.27
CA ARG A 453 5.50 -11.71 -39.68
C ARG A 453 5.41 -10.21 -39.89
N ASN A 454 6.42 -9.64 -40.56
CA ASN A 454 6.47 -8.24 -40.99
C ASN A 454 5.15 -7.77 -41.64
N ARG A 455 4.39 -6.93 -40.94
CA ARG A 455 3.27 -6.15 -41.48
C ARG A 455 3.52 -4.67 -41.24
N LYS A 456 3.79 -3.91 -42.31
CA LYS A 456 3.77 -2.45 -42.28
C LYS A 456 2.35 -2.00 -41.93
N ARG A 457 2.13 -1.48 -40.72
CA ARG A 457 0.96 -0.66 -40.41
C ARG A 457 1.19 0.75 -40.96
N LYS A 458 0.13 1.35 -41.51
CA LYS A 458 0.05 2.82 -41.59
C LYS A 458 -0.11 3.38 -40.17
N ARG A 459 0.32 4.63 -39.98
CA ARG A 459 -0.33 5.51 -39.01
C ARG A 459 -1.60 6.05 -39.65
N ASP A 460 -2.70 5.93 -38.93
CA ASP A 460 -3.89 6.76 -39.06
C ASP A 460 -4.22 7.10 -37.60
N ASP A 461 -3.90 8.33 -37.18
CA ASP A 461 -3.77 8.69 -35.76
C ASP A 461 -5.15 9.06 -35.16
N ALA A 462 -5.59 8.34 -34.12
CA ALA A 462 -6.86 8.54 -33.42
C ALA A 462 -6.84 7.86 -32.03
N ASP A 463 -5.98 8.33 -31.14
CA ASP A 463 -5.93 7.83 -29.76
C ASP A 463 -7.27 8.09 -29.06
N THR A 464 -7.77 7.07 -28.36
CA THR A 464 -9.01 7.12 -27.59
C THR A 464 -8.65 6.78 -26.15
N GLU A 465 -8.73 7.76 -25.27
CA GLU A 465 -8.39 7.59 -23.85
C GLU A 465 -9.52 6.78 -23.17
N GLU A 466 -9.22 5.55 -22.75
CA GLU A 466 -10.11 4.76 -21.87
C GLU A 466 -9.84 5.15 -20.41
N ASP A 467 -10.62 6.09 -19.88
CA ASP A 467 -10.61 6.46 -18.46
C ASP A 467 -11.04 5.26 -17.59
N VAL A 468 -10.07 4.61 -16.95
CA VAL A 468 -10.33 3.55 -15.95
C VAL A 468 -10.58 4.21 -14.59
N GLU A 469 -11.84 4.54 -14.32
CA GLU A 469 -12.28 5.11 -13.06
C GLU A 469 -12.13 4.08 -11.91
N TYR A 470 -11.16 4.31 -11.02
CA TYR A 470 -10.93 3.53 -9.80
C TYR A 470 -11.73 4.16 -8.64
N SER A 471 -12.66 3.39 -8.06
CA SER A 471 -13.41 3.78 -6.86
C SER A 471 -12.52 3.74 -5.62
N ALA A 472 -12.63 4.75 -4.74
CA ALA A 472 -11.74 4.94 -3.59
C ALA A 472 -12.32 4.41 -2.26
N ASP A 473 -13.43 3.68 -2.29
CA ASP A 473 -14.31 3.45 -1.13
C ASP A 473 -13.90 2.26 -0.24
N GLU A 474 -12.66 1.74 -0.36
CA GLU A 474 -12.20 0.53 0.36
C GLU A 474 -11.11 0.80 1.45
N GLU A 475 -10.61 2.02 1.63
CA GLU A 475 -9.55 2.34 2.63
C GLU A 475 -10.07 2.58 4.08
N GLU A 476 -11.39 2.58 4.37
CA GLU A 476 -11.92 2.97 5.71
C GLU A 476 -11.93 1.88 6.82
N GLU A 477 -11.79 0.58 6.52
CA GLU A 477 -11.92 -0.47 7.56
C GLU A 477 -10.60 -0.78 8.34
N GLU A 478 -9.42 -0.41 7.84
CA GLU A 478 -8.13 -0.77 8.49
C GLU A 478 -7.77 0.04 9.75
N GLU A 479 -8.37 1.22 9.99
CA GLU A 479 -7.91 2.16 11.03
C GLU A 479 -8.22 1.71 12.49
N ASN A 480 -8.71 0.48 12.69
CA ASN A 480 -9.14 -0.07 14.00
C ASN A 480 -8.29 -1.24 14.53
N ASP A 481 -7.15 -1.60 13.94
CA ASP A 481 -6.26 -2.65 14.47
C ASP A 481 -5.62 -2.24 15.83
N PRO A 482 -5.84 -2.97 16.94
CA PRO A 482 -5.17 -2.72 18.21
C PRO A 482 -3.64 -2.80 18.14
N ALA A 483 -3.07 -3.63 17.26
CA ALA A 483 -1.62 -3.73 17.09
C ALA A 483 -1.01 -2.48 16.44
N TRP A 484 -1.80 -1.72 15.66
CA TRP A 484 -1.41 -0.40 15.17
C TRP A 484 -1.53 0.64 16.30
N ALA A 485 -2.58 0.59 17.12
CA ALA A 485 -2.73 1.49 18.27
C ALA A 485 -1.58 1.37 19.28
N ASP A 486 -1.12 0.15 19.60
CA ASP A 486 0.03 -0.08 20.48
C ASP A 486 1.35 0.39 19.84
N MET A 487 1.59 0.11 18.54
CA MET A 487 2.79 0.62 17.83
C MET A 487 2.80 2.16 17.71
N MET A 488 1.64 2.82 17.62
CA MET A 488 1.54 4.29 17.72
C MET A 488 1.82 4.81 19.12
N ALA A 489 1.41 4.08 20.17
CA ALA A 489 1.63 4.49 21.55
C ALA A 489 3.12 4.41 21.94
N GLU A 490 3.82 3.36 21.51
CA GLU A 490 5.28 3.21 21.68
C GLU A 490 6.04 4.36 21.00
N MET A 491 5.69 4.67 19.75
CA MET A 491 6.21 5.83 19.00
C MET A 491 5.95 7.21 19.66
N ALA A 492 5.09 7.29 20.67
CA ALA A 492 4.71 8.53 21.35
C ALA A 492 5.33 8.71 22.75
N GLU A 493 5.93 7.68 23.35
CA GLU A 493 6.68 7.84 24.62
C GLU A 493 8.19 8.09 24.39
N GLU A 494 8.76 7.81 23.21
CA GLU A 494 10.21 7.96 22.94
C GLU A 494 10.68 9.37 22.50
N ASP A 495 9.80 10.21 21.91
CA ASP A 495 10.17 11.55 21.38
C ASP A 495 10.53 12.57 22.51
N ASP A 496 10.32 12.25 23.81
CA ASP A 496 10.49 13.18 24.97
C ASP A 496 11.90 13.17 25.64
N ASP A 497 12.66 12.06 25.57
CA ASP A 497 13.89 11.86 26.40
C ASP A 497 15.21 12.36 25.75
N VAL A 498 15.18 12.83 24.50
CA VAL A 498 16.40 13.10 23.69
C VAL A 498 17.04 14.48 23.95
N VAL A 499 16.37 15.39 24.66
CA VAL A 499 16.78 16.82 24.78
C VAL A 499 17.43 17.16 26.14
N ALA A 500 18.33 16.30 26.65
CA ALA A 500 18.99 16.53 27.94
C ALA A 500 20.37 15.85 28.14
N ASN A 501 21.30 15.94 27.18
CA ASN A 501 22.75 15.86 27.42
C ASN A 501 23.56 16.19 26.14
N ASP A 502 24.04 17.43 26.02
CA ASP A 502 25.22 17.76 25.19
C ASP A 502 25.73 19.16 25.57
N SER A 503 26.67 19.22 26.52
CA SER A 503 27.39 20.43 26.92
C SER A 503 28.76 20.05 27.47
N ASP A 504 29.77 20.81 27.05
CA ASP A 504 31.16 20.78 27.55
C ASP A 504 31.97 19.51 27.23
N ASP A 505 32.50 19.44 26.01
CA ASP A 505 33.91 19.04 25.85
C ASP A 505 34.56 19.82 24.68
N GLU A 506 35.78 20.31 24.88
CA GLU A 506 36.43 21.28 23.98
C GLU A 506 37.90 20.89 23.68
N ASN A 507 38.36 21.17 22.46
CA ASN A 507 39.77 21.25 22.07
C ASN A 507 40.67 20.00 22.27
N GLN A 508 40.82 19.20 21.21
CA GLN A 508 42.14 18.99 20.55
C GLN A 508 42.05 18.24 19.21
N LEU A 509 42.67 18.82 18.17
CA LEU A 509 42.98 18.17 16.89
C LEU A 509 44.51 18.07 16.74
N PRO A 510 45.08 16.93 16.31
CA PRO A 510 46.51 16.83 16.02
C PRO A 510 46.87 17.42 14.64
N ASP A 511 47.84 18.35 14.62
CA ASP A 511 48.52 18.78 13.39
C ASP A 511 49.49 17.68 12.89
N ASP A 512 49.01 16.73 12.07
CA ASP A 512 49.91 15.98 11.19
C ASP A 512 49.20 15.23 10.04
N LEU A 513 49.22 15.78 8.81
CA LEU A 513 49.10 15.02 7.54
C LEU A 513 49.43 15.83 6.26
N ALA A 514 50.11 16.98 6.37
CA ALA A 514 50.28 17.95 5.29
C ALA A 514 51.50 17.70 4.35
N SER A 515 51.73 16.46 3.86
CA SER A 515 52.96 16.16 3.11
C SER A 515 52.88 15.15 1.95
N CYS A 516 51.80 15.13 1.15
CA CYS A 516 51.82 14.43 -0.15
C CYS A 516 50.94 15.07 -1.25
N PHE A 517 51.53 15.98 -2.04
CA PHE A 517 51.41 16.06 -3.52
C PHE A 517 52.21 17.27 -4.04
N LYS A 518 53.23 17.04 -4.88
CA LYS A 518 53.93 18.11 -5.63
C LYS A 518 53.48 18.09 -7.10
N PRO A 519 53.07 19.23 -7.70
CA PRO A 519 52.71 19.27 -9.10
C PRO A 519 53.96 19.13 -9.99
N CYS A 520 53.88 18.28 -11.01
CA CYS A 520 54.95 18.13 -11.99
C CYS A 520 54.81 19.17 -13.11
N THR A 521 55.84 19.97 -13.35
CA THR A 521 55.85 21.00 -14.40
C THR A 521 56.71 20.62 -15.59
N THR A 522 56.14 20.55 -16.80
CA THR A 522 56.93 20.74 -18.04
C THR A 522 56.11 21.11 -19.29
N ARG A 523 56.67 22.07 -20.06
CA ARG A 523 56.58 22.23 -21.53
C ARG A 523 55.23 22.21 -22.26
N SER A 524 54.73 23.42 -22.52
CA SER A 524 54.57 24.00 -23.88
C SER A 524 54.36 23.04 -25.08
N GLY A 525 53.12 22.94 -25.57
CA GLY A 525 52.79 22.48 -26.93
C GLY A 525 52.05 23.60 -27.69
N ARG A 526 52.63 24.09 -28.79
CA ARG A 526 52.10 25.23 -29.57
C ARG A 526 51.51 24.74 -30.90
N THR A 527 50.18 24.60 -30.97
CA THR A 527 49.47 24.21 -32.21
C THR A 527 48.55 25.33 -32.71
N THR A 528 48.60 25.57 -34.02
CA THR A 528 47.91 26.67 -34.70
C THR A 528 46.57 26.23 -35.28
N ARG A 529 45.50 27.01 -35.06
CA ARG A 529 44.26 26.89 -35.85
C ARG A 529 44.41 27.59 -37.21
N PRO A 530 43.94 27.00 -38.33
CA PRO A 530 43.73 27.72 -39.58
C PRO A 530 42.46 28.59 -39.53
N PRO A 531 42.30 29.59 -40.41
CA PRO A 531 41.13 30.46 -40.44
C PRO A 531 39.92 29.81 -41.14
N VAL A 532 38.72 30.10 -40.65
CA VAL A 532 37.45 29.82 -41.35
C VAL A 532 37.16 30.96 -42.34
N ARG A 533 36.57 30.61 -43.49
CA ARG A 533 36.08 31.56 -44.51
C ARG A 533 34.64 31.21 -44.88
N SER A 534 33.71 32.08 -44.47
CA SER A 534 32.38 32.29 -45.06
C SER A 534 31.83 33.59 -44.49
#